data_AF-K2EX29-F1
#
_entry.id   AF-K2EX29-F1
#
_cell.length_a   1.000
_cell.length_b   1.000
_cell.length_c   1.000
_cell.angle_alpha   90.00
_cell.angle_beta   90.00
_cell.angle_gamma   90.00
#
_symmetry.space_group_name_H-M   'P 1'
#
loop_
_entity.id
_entity.type
_entity.pdbx_description
1 polymer ?
#
loop_
_entity_poly.entity_id
_entity_poly.type
_entity_poly.pdbx_seq_one_letter_code
_entity_poly.pdbx_strand_id
1 'polypeptide(L)'
;MIFDKVVIQSAKDGQKTDVTPLLLDPDNFFGDTLVDHLVKFKDTYTKIIGKYHGQLGPWNLKELEKNQIYVLENYFDGAKHLMDKINEIAQKIVFNSVFYHDTGIAKEYFELAKEGYGLLTKHENQFKITDKNLPAISLERAGLITTRLALGKSQNAKLKNEIRVVTKRTHLKGEPTTNLSVTVLWRDKEQLKLINNKEILISDFVNPASGASSAAFILSAQKLGVKPSKIF
;
A
#
# COMPACT_ATOMS: atom_id res chain seq x y z
N MET A 1 -2.31 18.80 10.83
CA MET A 1 -2.10 17.35 10.67
C MET A 1 -1.42 17.08 9.33
N ILE A 2 -0.59 16.03 9.21
CA ILE A 2 0.10 15.66 7.94
C ILE A 2 -0.90 15.53 6.76
N PHE A 3 -2.15 15.16 7.05
CA PHE A 3 -3.19 14.93 6.05
C PHE A 3 -3.91 16.20 5.53
N ASP A 4 -3.68 17.38 6.13
CA ASP A 4 -4.32 18.64 5.68
C ASP A 4 -3.80 19.12 4.30
N LYS A 5 -2.70 18.53 3.84
CA LYS A 5 -2.09 18.81 2.52
C LYS A 5 -2.54 17.85 1.41
N VAL A 6 -3.34 16.83 1.74
CA VAL A 6 -3.77 15.79 0.80
C VAL A 6 -4.97 16.26 0.00
N VAL A 7 -4.94 16.06 -1.32
CA VAL A 7 -6.07 16.36 -2.21
C VAL A 7 -6.71 15.06 -2.66
N ILE A 8 -8.01 14.90 -2.44
CA ILE A 8 -8.78 13.75 -2.93
C ILE A 8 -9.68 14.23 -4.07
N GLN A 9 -9.29 13.91 -5.31
CA GLN A 9 -10.14 14.11 -6.47
C GLN A 9 -11.06 12.89 -6.61
N SER A 10 -12.36 13.11 -6.60
CA SER A 10 -13.35 12.03 -6.64
C SER A 10 -14.24 12.19 -7.85
N ALA A 11 -14.67 11.07 -8.42
CA ALA A 11 -15.73 11.10 -9.41
C ALA A 11 -17.06 11.56 -8.75
N LYS A 12 -18.00 12.04 -9.57
CA LYS A 12 -19.39 12.20 -9.13
C LYS A 12 -19.98 10.82 -8.84
N ASP A 13 -21.02 10.75 -8.01
CA ASP A 13 -21.66 9.48 -7.68
C ASP A 13 -22.14 8.75 -8.94
N GLY A 14 -21.84 7.45 -9.02
CA GLY A 14 -22.13 6.62 -10.19
C GLY A 14 -21.18 6.80 -11.38
N GLN A 15 -20.21 7.71 -11.31
CA GLN A 15 -19.22 7.96 -12.35
C GLN A 15 -17.82 7.50 -11.92
N LYS A 16 -16.90 7.43 -12.89
CA LYS A 16 -15.47 7.24 -12.66
C LYS A 16 -14.72 8.48 -13.16
N THR A 17 -13.60 8.80 -12.53
CA THR A 17 -12.67 9.82 -12.98
C THR A 17 -11.71 9.18 -13.97
N ASP A 18 -11.64 9.72 -15.18
CA ASP A 18 -10.58 9.38 -16.13
C ASP A 18 -9.29 10.10 -15.74
N VAL A 19 -8.28 9.34 -15.32
CA VAL A 19 -6.98 9.89 -14.94
C VAL A 19 -6.00 9.98 -16.09
N THR A 20 -6.30 9.41 -17.26
CA THR A 20 -5.43 9.41 -18.45
C THR A 20 -4.82 10.78 -18.75
N PRO A 21 -5.58 11.90 -18.82
CA PRO A 21 -4.99 13.21 -19.12
C PRO A 21 -4.11 13.79 -18.01
N LEU A 22 -4.15 13.19 -16.81
CA LEU A 22 -3.38 13.64 -15.65
C LEU A 22 -2.05 12.89 -15.51
N LEU A 23 -1.89 11.74 -16.17
CA LEU A 23 -0.70 10.90 -16.05
C LEU A 23 0.51 11.55 -16.73
N LEU A 24 1.68 11.38 -16.12
CA LEU A 24 2.95 11.81 -16.71
C LEU A 24 3.27 11.04 -18.00
N ASP A 25 2.97 9.74 -18.00
CA ASP A 25 3.16 8.82 -19.12
C ASP A 25 1.95 7.88 -19.23
N PRO A 26 0.89 8.29 -19.95
CA PRO A 26 -0.33 7.50 -20.08
C PRO A 26 -0.15 6.24 -20.94
N ASP A 27 0.69 6.28 -21.97
CA ASP A 27 0.86 5.18 -22.93
C ASP A 27 1.50 3.95 -22.27
N ASN A 28 2.31 4.16 -21.23
CA ASN A 28 2.92 3.10 -20.45
C ASN A 28 2.23 2.89 -19.09
N PHE A 29 0.99 3.35 -18.90
CA PHE A 29 0.29 3.15 -17.63
C PHE A 29 -0.39 1.78 -17.52
N PHE A 30 0.19 0.88 -16.71
CA PHE A 30 -0.35 -0.47 -16.50
C PHE A 30 -1.35 -0.53 -15.33
N GLY A 31 -2.55 -0.01 -15.49
CA GLY A 31 -3.62 -0.08 -14.48
C GLY A 31 -4.93 0.51 -14.98
N ASP A 32 -5.96 0.48 -14.14
CA ASP A 32 -7.25 1.11 -14.46
C ASP A 32 -7.12 2.64 -14.53
N THR A 33 -7.51 3.22 -15.67
CA THR A 33 -7.54 4.68 -15.88
C THR A 33 -8.87 5.32 -15.45
N LEU A 34 -9.93 4.51 -15.31
CA LEU A 34 -11.23 4.92 -14.80
C LEU A 34 -11.37 4.52 -13.33
N VAL A 35 -11.26 5.49 -12.43
CA VAL A 35 -11.10 5.24 -10.99
C VAL A 35 -12.12 6.01 -10.15
N ASP A 36 -12.37 5.55 -8.92
CA ASP A 36 -13.29 6.26 -8.01
C ASP A 36 -12.64 7.51 -7.43
N HIS A 37 -11.38 7.39 -7.02
CA HIS A 37 -10.62 8.48 -6.42
C HIS A 37 -9.18 8.53 -6.94
N LEU A 38 -8.65 9.74 -7.06
CA LEU A 38 -7.23 10.03 -7.17
C LEU A 38 -6.81 10.81 -5.92
N VAL A 39 -5.97 10.18 -5.10
CA VAL A 39 -5.44 10.76 -3.86
C VAL A 39 -4.04 11.31 -4.13
N LYS A 40 -3.84 12.61 -3.95
CA LYS A 40 -2.57 13.29 -4.15
C LYS A 40 -1.96 13.69 -2.82
N PHE A 41 -0.83 13.09 -2.47
CA PHE A 41 -0.12 13.35 -1.21
C PHE A 41 0.89 14.49 -1.32
N LYS A 42 1.15 15.02 -2.52
CA LYS A 42 2.17 16.05 -2.76
C LYS A 42 3.53 15.61 -2.20
N ASP A 43 4.23 16.48 -1.49
CA ASP A 43 5.55 16.29 -0.89
C ASP A 43 5.52 15.51 0.44
N THR A 44 4.34 15.10 0.92
CA THR A 44 4.16 14.48 2.24
C THR A 44 5.05 13.26 2.46
N TYR A 45 5.24 12.43 1.43
CA TYR A 45 6.00 11.20 1.52
C TYR A 45 7.45 11.35 1.04
N THR A 46 7.83 12.48 0.44
CA THR A 46 9.13 12.62 -0.23
C THR A 46 10.31 12.32 0.69
N LYS A 47 10.23 12.75 1.96
CA LYS A 47 11.29 12.52 2.95
C LYS A 47 11.38 11.08 3.46
N ILE A 48 10.39 10.24 3.20
CA ILE A 48 10.37 8.84 3.66
C ILE A 48 10.64 7.85 2.54
N ILE A 49 10.66 8.25 1.26
CA ILE A 49 11.04 7.35 0.16
C ILE A 49 12.45 6.78 0.38
N GLY A 50 12.60 5.45 0.28
CA GLY A 50 13.88 4.75 0.47
C GLY A 50 14.01 4.09 1.85
N LYS A 51 15.22 3.78 2.30
CA LYS A 51 15.42 3.24 3.66
C LYS A 51 15.26 4.38 4.68
N TYR A 52 14.62 4.09 5.82
CA TYR A 52 14.54 5.07 6.89
C TYR A 52 15.90 5.20 7.58
N HIS A 53 16.44 6.41 7.62
CA HIS A 53 17.76 6.73 8.16
C HIS A 53 17.68 7.68 9.37
N GLY A 54 16.51 7.78 10.02
CA GLY A 54 16.34 8.67 11.18
C GLY A 54 16.07 10.14 10.82
N GLN A 55 15.77 10.45 9.55
CA GLN A 55 15.57 11.82 9.05
C GLN A 55 14.35 12.54 9.66
N LEU A 56 13.46 11.81 10.34
CA LEU A 56 12.32 12.36 11.10
C LEU A 56 12.44 12.07 12.60
N GLY A 57 13.65 11.77 13.08
CA GLY A 57 13.95 11.36 14.45
C GLY A 57 14.29 9.87 14.56
N PRO A 58 15.02 9.43 15.59
CA PRO A 58 15.28 8.01 15.77
C PRO A 58 13.96 7.25 15.99
N TRP A 59 13.83 6.07 15.39
CA TRP A 59 12.78 5.15 15.78
C TRP A 59 13.08 4.61 17.17
N ASN A 60 12.28 5.02 18.15
CA ASN A 60 12.33 4.41 19.48
C ASN A 60 11.60 3.06 19.41
N LEU A 61 12.35 1.97 19.33
CA LEU A 61 11.80 0.62 19.19
C LEU A 61 10.75 0.29 20.28
N LYS A 62 11.02 0.68 21.53
CA LYS A 62 10.08 0.45 22.64
C LYS A 62 8.76 1.20 22.45
N GLU A 63 8.82 2.39 21.87
CA GLU A 63 7.62 3.18 21.59
C GLU A 63 6.83 2.60 20.41
N LEU A 64 7.53 2.15 19.35
CA LEU A 64 6.90 1.47 18.23
C LEU A 64 6.19 0.18 18.69
N GLU A 65 6.87 -0.66 19.47
CA GLU A 65 6.30 -1.88 20.04
C GLU A 65 5.08 -1.60 20.94
N LYS A 66 5.14 -0.54 21.77
CA LYS A 66 4.00 -0.11 22.60
C LYS A 66 2.77 0.23 21.74
N ASN A 67 2.99 0.72 20.53
CA ASN A 67 1.95 1.00 19.54
C ASN A 67 1.66 -0.17 18.59
N GLN A 68 2.17 -1.37 18.88
CA GLN A 68 2.03 -2.58 18.06
C GLN A 68 2.64 -2.45 16.65
N ILE A 69 3.64 -1.57 16.48
CA ILE A 69 4.40 -1.39 15.25
C ILE A 69 5.69 -2.18 15.37
N TYR A 70 5.86 -3.20 14.54
CA TYR A 70 7.05 -4.06 14.53
C TYR A 70 7.83 -3.90 13.22
N VAL A 71 9.13 -3.65 13.34
CA VAL A 71 10.04 -3.51 12.20
C VAL A 71 10.95 -4.74 12.17
N LEU A 72 10.64 -5.70 11.30
CA LEU A 72 11.29 -7.02 11.28
C LEU A 72 12.82 -6.97 11.08
N GLU A 73 13.34 -5.96 10.35
CA GLU A 73 14.79 -5.74 10.17
C GLU A 73 15.56 -5.60 11.50
N ASN A 74 14.88 -5.18 12.57
CA ASN A 74 15.50 -5.01 13.89
C ASN A 74 15.55 -6.31 14.72
N TYR A 75 14.90 -7.38 14.26
CA TYR A 75 14.82 -8.66 14.97
C TYR A 75 15.44 -9.81 14.18
N PHE A 76 15.48 -9.73 12.85
CA PHE A 76 15.91 -10.85 12.00
C PHE A 76 16.79 -10.40 10.83
N ASP A 77 17.98 -10.99 10.71
CA ASP A 77 18.90 -10.74 9.59
C ASP A 77 18.29 -11.08 8.23
N GLY A 78 17.41 -12.11 8.19
CA GLY A 78 16.67 -12.45 6.97
C GLY A 78 15.77 -11.32 6.48
N ALA A 79 15.16 -10.56 7.39
CA ALA A 79 14.34 -9.40 7.02
C ALA A 79 15.21 -8.24 6.52
N LYS A 80 16.40 -8.05 7.11
CA LYS A 80 17.39 -7.06 6.63
C LYS A 80 17.86 -7.38 5.21
N HIS A 81 18.26 -8.63 4.95
CA HIS A 81 18.68 -9.08 3.62
C HIS A 81 17.60 -8.89 2.57
N LEU A 82 16.35 -9.22 2.92
CA LEU A 82 15.20 -9.00 2.06
C LEU A 82 15.01 -7.52 1.71
N MET A 83 15.12 -6.63 2.71
CA MET A 83 14.96 -5.20 2.51
C MET A 83 16.08 -4.58 1.70
N ASP A 84 17.31 -5.07 1.83
CA ASP A 84 18.42 -4.64 1.00
C ASP A 84 18.19 -5.05 -0.48
N LYS A 85 17.70 -6.27 -0.76
CA LYS A 85 17.29 -6.67 -2.13
C LYS A 85 16.17 -5.81 -2.71
N ILE A 86 15.13 -5.51 -1.93
CA ILE A 86 14.02 -4.64 -2.37
C ILE A 86 14.55 -3.25 -2.72
N ASN A 87 15.46 -2.72 -1.90
CA ASN A 87 16.07 -1.42 -2.15
C ASN A 87 16.90 -1.43 -3.44
N GLU A 88 17.71 -2.46 -3.69
CA GLU A 88 18.48 -2.59 -4.94
C GLU A 88 17.57 -2.58 -6.18
N ILE A 89 16.47 -3.33 -6.16
CA ILE A 89 15.50 -3.35 -7.26
C ILE A 89 14.80 -2.00 -7.40
N ALA A 90 14.37 -1.39 -6.29
CA ALA A 90 13.72 -0.08 -6.31
C ALA A 90 14.62 1.00 -6.92
N GLN A 91 15.93 0.99 -6.59
CA GLN A 91 16.89 1.91 -7.20
C GLN A 91 17.03 1.65 -8.70
N LYS A 92 17.15 0.39 -9.16
CA LYS A 92 17.18 0.06 -10.60
C LYS A 92 15.97 0.60 -11.36
N ILE A 93 14.78 0.48 -10.78
CA ILE A 93 13.52 1.00 -11.36
C ILE A 93 13.52 2.54 -11.41
N VAL A 94 13.99 3.21 -10.36
CA VAL A 94 14.06 4.68 -10.32
C VAL A 94 15.03 5.23 -11.37
N PHE A 95 16.13 4.53 -11.64
CA PHE A 95 17.14 4.96 -12.62
C PHE A 95 16.81 4.58 -14.07
N ASN A 96 15.82 3.72 -14.31
CA ASN A 96 15.40 3.35 -15.67
C ASN A 96 13.92 2.98 -15.71
N SER A 97 13.12 3.89 -16.28
CA SER A 97 11.66 3.77 -16.39
C SER A 97 11.20 2.55 -17.19
N VAL A 98 12.04 1.98 -18.08
CA VAL A 98 11.72 0.75 -18.84
C VAL A 98 11.47 -0.42 -17.89
N PHE A 99 12.16 -0.49 -16.74
CA PHE A 99 11.99 -1.57 -15.77
C PHE A 99 10.68 -1.50 -14.97
N TYR A 100 9.96 -0.37 -15.01
CA TYR A 100 8.64 -0.26 -14.39
C TYR A 100 7.59 -1.14 -15.11
N HIS A 101 7.86 -1.52 -16.35
CA HIS A 101 6.98 -2.27 -17.25
C HIS A 101 7.49 -3.69 -17.52
N ASP A 102 8.61 -4.05 -16.91
CA ASP A 102 9.21 -5.36 -17.04
C ASP A 102 8.47 -6.39 -16.17
N THR A 103 7.88 -7.39 -16.82
CA THR A 103 7.11 -8.45 -16.16
C THR A 103 7.97 -9.35 -15.29
N GLY A 104 9.26 -9.47 -15.59
CA GLY A 104 10.26 -10.17 -14.78
C GLY A 104 10.54 -9.43 -13.48
N ILE A 105 10.74 -8.11 -13.53
CA ILE A 105 10.91 -7.26 -12.33
C ILE A 105 9.65 -7.27 -11.46
N ALA A 106 8.46 -7.22 -12.06
CA ALA A 106 7.20 -7.33 -11.33
C ALA A 106 7.07 -8.67 -10.60
N LYS A 107 7.49 -9.77 -11.24
CA LYS A 107 7.51 -11.11 -10.64
C LYS A 107 8.55 -11.24 -9.53
N GLU A 108 9.73 -10.67 -9.70
CA GLU A 108 10.77 -10.66 -8.67
C GLU A 108 10.29 -9.89 -7.43
N TYR A 109 9.67 -8.73 -7.63
CA TYR A 109 9.05 -7.97 -6.53
C TYR A 109 7.95 -8.76 -5.81
N PHE A 110 7.16 -9.56 -6.53
CA PHE A 110 6.17 -10.45 -5.93
C PHE A 110 6.79 -11.55 -5.07
N GLU A 111 7.85 -12.21 -5.53
CA GLU A 111 8.51 -13.26 -4.75
C GLU A 111 9.18 -12.68 -3.50
N LEU A 112 9.76 -11.47 -3.58
CA LEU A 112 10.25 -10.75 -2.40
C LEU A 112 9.11 -10.39 -1.43
N ALA A 113 7.94 -10.00 -1.96
CA ALA A 113 6.74 -9.76 -1.15
C ALA A 113 6.31 -10.99 -0.37
N LYS A 114 6.27 -12.12 -1.06
CA LYS A 114 5.93 -13.40 -0.49
C LYS A 114 6.96 -13.87 0.54
N GLU A 115 8.26 -13.66 0.31
CA GLU A 115 9.32 -13.96 1.29
C GLU A 115 9.14 -13.12 2.56
N GLY A 116 8.86 -11.82 2.42
CA GLY A 116 8.62 -10.93 3.55
C GLY A 116 7.39 -11.31 4.38
N TYR A 117 6.29 -11.68 3.72
CA TYR A 117 5.13 -12.19 4.42
C TYR A 117 5.38 -13.57 5.06
N GLY A 118 6.19 -14.42 4.42
CA GLY A 118 6.63 -15.68 5.01
C GLY A 118 7.41 -15.48 6.31
N LEU A 119 8.27 -14.47 6.37
CA LEU A 119 8.95 -14.07 7.61
C LEU A 119 7.94 -13.57 8.66
N LEU A 120 6.97 -12.74 8.27
CA LEU A 120 5.93 -12.27 9.20
C LEU A 120 5.16 -13.44 9.81
N THR A 121 4.66 -14.37 9.00
CA THR A 121 3.92 -15.56 9.46
C THR A 121 4.78 -16.44 10.36
N LYS A 122 6.05 -16.68 10.00
CA LYS A 122 6.97 -17.48 10.81
C LYS A 122 7.15 -16.92 12.23
N HIS A 123 7.05 -15.60 12.39
CA HIS A 123 7.30 -14.90 13.65
C HIS A 123 6.04 -14.32 14.29
N GLU A 124 4.84 -14.63 13.77
CA GLU A 124 3.56 -14.04 14.23
C GLU A 124 3.33 -14.23 15.73
N ASN A 125 3.66 -15.43 16.25
CA ASN A 125 3.51 -15.78 17.65
C ASN A 125 4.42 -14.96 18.58
N GLN A 126 5.60 -14.57 18.09
CA GLN A 126 6.56 -13.76 18.85
C GLN A 126 6.04 -12.33 19.03
N PHE A 127 5.34 -11.81 18.02
CA PHE A 127 4.71 -10.49 18.05
C PHE A 127 3.27 -10.49 18.59
N LYS A 128 2.77 -11.67 19.01
CA LYS A 128 1.39 -11.89 19.45
C LYS A 128 0.36 -11.38 18.42
N ILE A 129 0.70 -11.48 17.13
CA ILE A 129 -0.22 -11.18 16.03
C ILE A 129 -1.22 -12.32 16.01
N THR A 130 -2.39 -12.08 16.60
CA THR A 130 -3.50 -13.03 16.57
C THR A 130 -4.37 -12.72 15.37
N ASP A 131 -4.65 -13.73 14.54
CA ASP A 131 -5.70 -13.63 13.53
C ASP A 131 -7.04 -13.46 14.25
N LYS A 132 -7.44 -12.19 14.37
CA LYS A 132 -8.69 -11.78 15.02
C LYS A 132 -9.92 -12.00 14.13
N ASN A 133 -9.76 -12.64 12.96
CA ASN A 133 -10.81 -12.82 11.97
C ASN A 133 -11.47 -11.47 11.60
N LEU A 134 -10.64 -10.41 11.55
CA LEU A 134 -11.08 -9.06 11.19
C LEU A 134 -11.45 -9.01 9.71
N PRO A 135 -12.37 -8.12 9.30
CA PRO A 135 -12.52 -7.76 7.91
C PRO A 135 -11.16 -7.36 7.31
N ALA A 136 -10.76 -8.08 6.27
CA ALA A 136 -9.51 -7.88 5.57
C ALA A 136 -9.70 -6.88 4.44
N ILE A 137 -8.89 -5.83 4.40
CA ILE A 137 -8.78 -4.96 3.23
C ILE A 137 -7.65 -5.51 2.37
N SER A 138 -8.01 -5.99 1.20
CA SER A 138 -7.11 -6.55 0.21
C SER A 138 -6.74 -5.49 -0.82
N LEU A 139 -5.52 -4.95 -0.69
CA LEU A 139 -4.96 -4.02 -1.67
C LEU A 139 -4.53 -4.83 -2.90
N GLU A 140 -5.20 -4.58 -4.01
CA GLU A 140 -4.90 -5.19 -5.29
C GLU A 140 -3.97 -4.29 -6.11
N ARG A 141 -2.82 -4.83 -6.53
CA ARG A 141 -1.78 -4.11 -7.27
C ARG A 141 -1.12 -5.04 -8.27
N ALA A 142 -1.15 -4.69 -9.56
CA ALA A 142 -0.53 -5.50 -10.62
C ALA A 142 -0.91 -7.00 -10.55
N GLY A 143 -2.18 -7.30 -10.27
CA GLY A 143 -2.70 -8.67 -10.12
C GLY A 143 -2.40 -9.34 -8.77
N LEU A 144 -1.64 -8.69 -7.89
CA LEU A 144 -1.30 -9.18 -6.55
C LEU A 144 -2.34 -8.73 -5.54
N ILE A 145 -2.67 -9.61 -4.59
CA ILE A 145 -3.59 -9.31 -3.49
C ILE A 145 -2.82 -9.44 -2.18
N THR A 146 -2.41 -8.31 -1.61
CA THR A 146 -1.42 -8.26 -0.53
C THR A 146 -1.85 -9.04 0.71
N THR A 147 -3.11 -8.91 1.12
CA THR A 147 -3.61 -9.56 2.34
C THR A 147 -3.71 -11.07 2.21
N ARG A 148 -4.00 -11.59 1.00
CA ARG A 148 -3.95 -13.05 0.76
C ARG A 148 -2.53 -13.58 0.89
N LEU A 149 -1.54 -12.86 0.36
CA LEU A 149 -0.12 -13.22 0.52
C LEU A 149 0.33 -13.16 1.98
N ALA A 150 -0.08 -12.12 2.70
CA ALA A 150 0.18 -11.95 4.13
C ALA A 150 -0.35 -13.11 4.97
N LEU A 151 -1.50 -13.65 4.59
CA LEU A 151 -2.15 -14.78 5.25
C LEU A 151 -1.70 -16.15 4.71
N GLY A 152 -0.66 -16.20 3.86
CA GLY A 152 -0.15 -17.43 3.26
C GLY A 152 -1.17 -18.16 2.37
N LYS A 153 -2.16 -17.42 1.83
CA LYS A 153 -3.22 -17.97 0.97
C LYS A 153 -2.86 -17.87 -0.50
N SER A 154 -3.45 -18.74 -1.32
CA SER A 154 -3.30 -18.67 -2.78
C SER A 154 -3.96 -17.41 -3.35
N GLN A 155 -3.53 -16.97 -4.53
CA GLN A 155 -4.12 -15.81 -5.22
C GLN A 155 -5.62 -15.96 -5.45
N ASN A 156 -6.12 -17.20 -5.61
CA ASN A 156 -7.53 -17.51 -5.84
C ASN A 156 -8.32 -17.80 -4.56
N ALA A 157 -7.69 -17.75 -3.39
CA ALA A 157 -8.39 -17.97 -2.13
C ALA A 157 -9.49 -16.93 -1.92
N LYS A 158 -10.65 -17.39 -1.43
CA LYS A 158 -11.74 -16.49 -1.01
C LYS A 158 -11.62 -16.29 0.49
N LEU A 159 -11.37 -15.05 0.90
CA LEU A 159 -11.38 -14.67 2.31
C LEU A 159 -12.79 -14.20 2.70
N LYS A 160 -13.27 -14.63 3.86
CA LYS A 160 -14.56 -14.21 4.38
C LYS A 160 -14.51 -12.72 4.74
N ASN A 161 -15.52 -11.95 4.34
CA ASN A 161 -15.61 -10.50 4.61
C ASN A 161 -14.43 -9.69 4.04
N GLU A 162 -13.78 -10.20 2.98
CA GLU A 162 -12.70 -9.51 2.30
C GLU A 162 -13.25 -8.36 1.45
N ILE A 163 -12.72 -7.17 1.68
CA ILE A 163 -12.97 -6.00 0.85
C ILE A 163 -11.78 -5.82 -0.07
N ARG A 164 -12.01 -5.90 -1.37
CA ARG A 164 -10.97 -5.69 -2.38
C ARG A 164 -11.00 -4.27 -2.92
N VAL A 165 -9.84 -3.65 -2.98
CA VAL A 165 -9.64 -2.32 -3.54
C VAL A 165 -8.43 -2.36 -4.47
N VAL A 166 -8.60 -1.90 -5.71
CA VAL A 166 -7.48 -1.72 -6.61
C VAL A 166 -6.82 -0.40 -6.26
N THR A 167 -5.53 -0.44 -5.99
CA THR A 167 -4.72 0.77 -5.80
C THR A 167 -3.54 0.77 -6.75
N LYS A 168 -3.20 1.92 -7.32
CA LYS A 168 -1.97 2.05 -8.08
C LYS A 168 -1.33 3.40 -7.82
N ARG A 169 -0.02 3.40 -7.54
CA ARG A 169 0.75 4.63 -7.52
C ARG A 169 0.84 5.19 -8.92
N THR A 170 0.75 6.50 -9.03
CA THR A 170 0.80 7.22 -10.30
C THR A 170 1.76 8.40 -10.18
N HIS A 171 2.33 8.79 -11.30
CA HIS A 171 3.05 10.05 -11.45
C HIS A 171 2.22 10.97 -12.34
N LEU A 172 2.04 12.22 -11.91
CA LEU A 172 1.16 13.16 -12.59
C LEU A 172 1.95 14.18 -13.39
N LYS A 173 1.39 14.59 -14.53
CA LYS A 173 1.97 15.63 -15.38
C LYS A 173 2.05 16.95 -14.61
N GLY A 174 3.20 17.60 -14.66
CA GLY A 174 3.44 18.89 -14.00
C GLY A 174 3.69 18.81 -12.49
N GLU A 175 3.78 17.61 -11.91
CA GLU A 175 4.19 17.40 -10.51
C GLU A 175 5.60 16.75 -10.46
N PRO A 176 6.44 17.08 -9.45
CA PRO A 176 7.70 16.37 -9.22
C PRO A 176 7.48 14.85 -9.10
N THR A 177 8.38 14.04 -9.65
CA THR A 177 8.31 12.57 -9.56
C THR A 177 8.43 12.04 -8.13
N THR A 178 8.97 12.86 -7.23
CA THR A 178 9.06 12.62 -5.79
C THR A 178 7.75 12.86 -5.04
N ASN A 179 6.75 13.48 -5.68
CA ASN A 179 5.39 13.53 -5.17
C ASN A 179 4.70 12.19 -5.42
N LEU A 180 3.91 11.75 -4.45
CA LEU A 180 3.13 10.52 -4.57
C LEU A 180 1.66 10.84 -4.80
N SER A 181 1.07 10.16 -5.78
CA SER A 181 -0.37 10.00 -5.90
C SER A 181 -0.75 8.54 -6.05
N VAL A 182 -1.98 8.22 -5.65
CA VAL A 182 -2.52 6.87 -5.69
C VAL A 182 -3.93 6.93 -6.27
N THR A 183 -4.19 6.12 -7.30
CA THR A 183 -5.55 5.83 -7.74
C THR A 183 -6.19 4.79 -6.85
N VAL A 184 -7.49 4.93 -6.63
CA VAL A 184 -8.31 4.02 -5.84
C VAL A 184 -9.54 3.66 -6.65
N LEU A 185 -9.72 2.36 -6.87
CA LEU A 185 -10.88 1.79 -7.55
C LEU A 185 -11.51 0.73 -6.63
N TRP A 186 -12.75 0.97 -6.25
CA TRP A 186 -13.56 0.05 -5.45
C TRP A 186 -14.03 -1.10 -6.34
N ARG A 187 -13.75 -2.35 -5.95
CA ARG A 187 -14.38 -3.52 -6.60
C ARG A 187 -15.88 -3.57 -6.27
N ASP A 188 -16.21 -3.25 -5.02
CA ASP A 188 -17.57 -3.13 -4.52
C ASP A 188 -17.62 -2.03 -3.46
N LYS A 189 -18.23 -0.88 -3.80
CA LYS A 189 -18.35 0.28 -2.90
C LYS A 189 -19.27 -0.03 -1.72
N GLU A 190 -20.25 -0.91 -1.87
CA GLU A 190 -21.22 -1.23 -0.82
C GLU A 190 -20.60 -2.04 0.31
N GLN A 191 -19.60 -2.87 0.00
CA GLN A 191 -18.84 -3.61 1.01
C GLN A 191 -18.14 -2.69 2.03
N LEU A 192 -17.83 -1.44 1.67
CA LEU A 192 -17.23 -0.48 2.61
C LEU A 192 -18.11 -0.24 3.85
N LYS A 193 -19.43 -0.45 3.76
CA LYS A 193 -20.32 -0.34 4.93
C LYS A 193 -19.99 -1.37 6.02
N LEU A 194 -19.43 -2.53 5.64
CA LEU A 194 -19.10 -3.63 6.57
C LEU A 194 -17.96 -3.27 7.53
N ILE A 195 -17.14 -2.28 7.19
CA ILE A 195 -15.97 -1.87 7.99
C ILE A 195 -16.19 -0.58 8.78
N ASN A 196 -17.35 0.06 8.62
CA ASN A 196 -17.61 1.31 9.33
C ASN A 196 -17.69 1.05 10.84
N ASN A 197 -16.91 1.80 11.62
CA ASN A 197 -16.73 1.62 13.06
C ASN A 197 -16.28 0.21 13.48
N LYS A 198 -15.62 -0.54 12.59
CA LYS A 198 -15.02 -1.85 12.89
C LYS A 198 -13.51 -1.79 12.92
N GLU A 199 -12.91 -2.71 13.67
CA GLU A 199 -11.49 -3.03 13.54
C GLU A 199 -11.27 -3.73 12.20
N ILE A 200 -10.21 -3.37 11.49
CA ILE A 200 -9.86 -3.96 10.19
C ILE A 200 -8.39 -4.35 10.14
N LEU A 201 -8.07 -5.28 9.23
CA LEU A 201 -6.71 -5.66 8.90
C LEU A 201 -6.34 -5.11 7.52
N ILE A 202 -5.23 -4.38 7.40
CA ILE A 202 -4.67 -3.96 6.12
C ILE A 202 -3.22 -4.42 6.05
N SER A 203 -2.95 -5.41 5.20
CA SER A 203 -1.57 -5.83 4.94
C SER A 203 -1.02 -5.13 3.70
N ASP A 204 0.12 -4.46 3.85
CA ASP A 204 0.86 -3.82 2.75
C ASP A 204 2.35 -4.19 2.82
N PHE A 205 2.94 -4.46 1.66
CA PHE A 205 4.34 -4.85 1.50
C PHE A 205 5.24 -3.62 1.27
N VAL A 206 6.31 -3.50 2.04
CA VAL A 206 6.95 -2.22 2.37
C VAL A 206 8.16 -1.88 1.49
N ASN A 207 8.07 -0.77 0.76
CA ASN A 207 9.01 0.34 0.92
C ASN A 207 8.21 1.53 1.52
N PRO A 208 8.80 2.60 2.07
CA PRO A 208 8.00 3.61 2.79
C PRO A 208 7.02 4.41 1.92
N ALA A 209 7.15 4.35 0.59
CA ALA A 209 6.15 4.88 -0.32
C ALA A 209 4.92 3.94 -0.47
N SER A 210 4.95 2.71 0.08
CA SER A 210 3.84 1.74 0.09
C SER A 210 2.72 2.11 1.05
N GLY A 211 3.02 2.72 2.20
CA GLY A 211 1.98 3.21 3.10
C GLY A 211 1.00 4.19 2.44
N ALA A 212 1.36 4.76 1.28
CA ALA A 212 0.47 5.60 0.48
C ALA A 212 -0.76 4.84 -0.05
N SER A 213 -0.66 3.54 -0.38
CA SER A 213 -1.83 2.75 -0.82
C SER A 213 -2.83 2.56 0.32
N SER A 214 -2.35 2.12 1.48
CA SER A 214 -3.17 2.03 2.70
C SER A 214 -3.76 3.39 3.10
N ALA A 215 -2.95 4.45 3.08
CA ALA A 215 -3.42 5.80 3.39
C ALA A 215 -4.48 6.29 2.39
N ALA A 216 -4.29 6.02 1.08
CA ALA A 216 -5.23 6.41 0.04
C ALA A 216 -6.56 5.67 0.20
N PHE A 217 -6.52 4.39 0.55
CA PHE A 217 -7.70 3.62 0.93
C PHE A 217 -8.43 4.29 2.10
N ILE A 218 -7.73 4.56 3.21
CA ILE A 218 -8.32 5.14 4.43
C ILE A 218 -8.97 6.49 4.12
N LEU A 219 -8.25 7.39 3.47
CA LEU A 219 -8.73 8.73 3.17
C LEU A 219 -9.91 8.71 2.19
N SER A 220 -9.88 7.83 1.20
CA SER A 220 -10.98 7.68 0.23
C SER A 220 -12.23 7.07 0.88
N ALA A 221 -12.07 6.07 1.75
CA ALA A 221 -13.19 5.51 2.52
C ALA A 221 -13.80 6.56 3.46
N GLN A 222 -12.96 7.36 4.13
CA GLN A 222 -13.42 8.48 4.99
C GLN A 222 -14.22 9.52 4.21
N LYS A 223 -13.84 9.80 2.96
CA LYS A 223 -14.59 10.71 2.07
C LYS A 223 -16.01 10.21 1.77
N LEU A 224 -16.21 8.89 1.83
CA LEU A 224 -17.51 8.23 1.70
C LEU A 224 -18.25 8.06 3.04
N GLY A 225 -17.75 8.66 4.12
CA GLY A 225 -18.35 8.54 5.45
C GLY A 225 -18.03 7.22 6.19
N VAL A 226 -17.11 6.41 5.65
CA VAL A 226 -16.71 5.14 6.26
C VAL A 226 -15.43 5.33 7.07
N LYS A 227 -15.49 5.07 8.37
CA LYS A 227 -14.38 5.26 9.31
C LYS A 227 -14.17 3.98 10.12
N PRO A 228 -13.14 3.18 9.82
CA PRO A 228 -12.75 2.08 10.69
C PRO A 228 -12.44 2.59 12.10
N SER A 229 -12.77 1.82 13.14
CA SER A 229 -12.47 2.20 14.52
C SER A 229 -10.99 1.97 14.87
N LYS A 230 -10.37 0.97 14.25
CA LYS A 230 -8.94 0.66 14.39
C LYS A 230 -8.44 -0.08 13.16
N ILE A 231 -7.17 0.16 12.82
CA ILE A 231 -6.47 -0.49 11.70
C ILE A 231 -5.28 -1.25 12.27
N PHE A 232 -5.18 -2.54 11.92
CA PHE A 232 -4.06 -3.42 12.21
C PHE A 232 -3.25 -3.66 10.94
#